data_AF-A0A1G0A6M9-F1
#
_entry.id   AF-A0A1G0A6M9-F1
#
_cell.length_a   1.000
_cell.length_b   1.000
_cell.length_c   1.000
_cell.angle_alpha   90.00
_cell.angle_beta   90.00
_cell.angle_gamma   90.00
#
_symmetry.space_group_name_H-M   'P 1'
#
loop_
_entity.id
_entity.type
_entity.pdbx_description
1 polymer ?
#
loop_
_entity_poly.entity_id
_entity_poly.type
_entity_poly.pdbx_seq_one_letter_code
_entity_poly.pdbx_strand_id
1 'polypeptide(L)'
;MPPRFQSYRQWAEEVAPQLHAALSGEREISPQLPRTEAWLALCLFFGDSPLPLRDVIQMADGIEHAVPNPEEIAWGFLRLRTRGWLVEQEDRYGLTREGRRVIESVVGEGTVLDRMERLEVWTLAHPPPSDE
;
A
#
# COMPACT_ATOMS: atom_id res chain seq x y z
N MET A 1 4.14 2.79 -21.02
CA MET A 1 5.38 1.97 -21.03
C MET A 1 4.99 0.55 -20.71
N PRO A 2 5.48 -0.49 -21.41
CA PRO A 2 5.25 -1.86 -20.96
C PRO A 2 5.96 -2.05 -19.60
N PRO A 3 5.45 -2.92 -18.71
CA PRO A 3 6.13 -3.21 -17.45
C PRO A 3 7.50 -3.81 -17.75
N ARG A 4 8.49 -3.47 -16.91
CA ARG A 4 9.89 -3.89 -17.03
C ARG A 4 10.09 -5.40 -16.76
N PHE A 5 9.02 -6.13 -16.46
CA PHE A 5 8.93 -7.52 -16.03
C PHE A 5 7.81 -8.24 -16.81
N GLN A 6 7.92 -9.57 -17.01
CA GLN A 6 7.03 -10.30 -17.95
C GLN A 6 5.61 -10.54 -17.38
N SER A 7 5.42 -10.40 -16.06
CA SER A 7 4.10 -10.44 -15.42
C SER A 7 4.13 -9.83 -14.00
N TYR A 8 2.96 -9.41 -13.48
CA TYR A 8 2.85 -8.97 -12.07
C TYR A 8 3.21 -10.07 -11.07
N ARG A 9 3.08 -11.35 -11.45
CA ARG A 9 3.51 -12.47 -10.60
C ARG A 9 5.03 -12.45 -10.38
N GLN A 10 5.80 -12.38 -11.46
CA GLN A 10 7.26 -12.30 -11.38
C GLN A 10 7.70 -11.06 -10.59
N TRP A 11 7.04 -9.91 -10.82
CA TRP A 11 7.35 -8.70 -10.05
C TRP A 11 7.06 -8.86 -8.56
N ALA A 12 5.93 -9.48 -8.20
CA ALA A 12 5.62 -9.78 -6.81
C ALA A 12 6.65 -10.73 -6.18
N GLU A 13 7.14 -11.73 -6.92
CA GLU A 13 8.19 -12.65 -6.46
C GLU A 13 9.53 -11.91 -6.20
N GLU A 14 9.87 -10.90 -7.01
CA GLU A 14 11.06 -10.07 -6.82
C GLU A 14 10.93 -9.09 -5.65
N VAL A 15 9.72 -8.58 -5.40
CA VAL A 15 9.45 -7.61 -4.33
C VAL A 15 9.25 -8.30 -2.97
N ALA A 16 8.63 -9.47 -2.93
CA ALA A 16 8.22 -10.15 -1.69
C ALA A 16 9.35 -10.29 -0.66
N PRO A 17 10.59 -10.70 -1.02
CA PRO A 17 11.68 -10.78 -0.04
C PRO A 17 12.03 -9.43 0.59
N GLN A 18 11.94 -8.34 -0.18
CA GLN A 18 12.25 -6.99 0.30
C GLN A 18 11.15 -6.47 1.22
N LEU A 19 9.89 -6.73 0.88
CA LEU A 19 8.75 -6.43 1.72
C LEU A 19 8.82 -7.21 3.04
N HIS A 20 9.10 -8.51 2.98
CA HIS A 20 9.25 -9.36 4.17
C HIS A 20 10.38 -8.89 5.08
N ALA A 21 11.56 -8.56 4.52
CA ALA A 21 12.67 -8.03 5.32
C ALA A 21 12.36 -6.66 5.96
N ALA A 22 11.61 -5.80 5.27
CA ALA A 22 11.17 -4.51 5.81
C ALA A 22 10.17 -4.70 6.95
N LEU A 23 9.21 -5.60 6.78
CA LEU A 23 8.22 -5.91 7.81
C LEU A 23 8.90 -6.64 8.98
N SER A 24 9.80 -7.59 8.80
CA SER A 24 10.50 -8.22 9.93
C SER A 24 11.45 -7.28 10.68
N GLY A 25 11.75 -6.09 10.13
CA GLY A 25 12.70 -5.14 10.69
C GLY A 25 14.16 -5.50 10.38
N GLU A 26 14.40 -6.49 9.53
CA GLU A 26 15.73 -6.88 9.06
C GLU A 26 16.31 -5.89 8.06
N ARG A 27 15.47 -5.05 7.45
CA ARG A 27 15.87 -4.01 6.51
C ARG A 27 15.23 -2.67 6.86
N GLU A 28 16.06 -1.64 7.00
CA GLU A 28 15.60 -0.25 7.04
C GLU A 28 15.15 0.20 5.64
N ILE A 29 14.04 0.92 5.58
CA ILE A 29 13.47 1.45 4.34
C ILE A 29 13.49 2.98 4.40
N SER A 30 14.12 3.60 3.41
CA SER A 30 14.15 5.05 3.26
C SER A 30 12.73 5.63 3.10
N PRO A 31 12.44 6.81 3.67
CA PRO A 31 11.18 7.50 3.46
C PRO A 31 10.85 7.68 1.97
N GLN A 32 9.60 7.37 1.60
CA GLN A 32 9.08 7.57 0.24
C GLN A 32 8.05 8.70 0.24
N LEU A 33 7.50 9.01 -0.94
CA LEU A 33 6.46 10.03 -1.06
C LEU A 33 5.21 9.62 -0.27
N PRO A 34 4.59 10.51 0.53
CA PRO A 34 3.36 10.22 1.27
C PRO A 34 2.20 9.69 0.42
N ARG A 35 2.14 10.09 -0.85
CA ARG A 35 1.23 9.51 -1.85
C ARG A 35 1.31 8.00 -1.92
N THR A 36 2.49 7.40 -1.77
CA THR A 36 2.69 5.95 -1.87
C THR A 36 1.90 5.19 -0.81
N GLU A 37 1.81 5.72 0.42
CA GLU A 37 0.98 5.10 1.44
C GLU A 37 -0.50 5.15 1.04
N ALA A 38 -1.00 6.33 0.65
CA ALA A 38 -2.40 6.49 0.25
C ALA A 38 -2.76 5.57 -0.92
N TRP A 39 -1.83 5.40 -1.86
CA TRP A 39 -2.02 4.59 -3.04
C TRP A 39 -2.21 3.12 -2.69
N LEU A 40 -1.32 2.58 -1.86
CA LEU A 40 -1.37 1.18 -1.45
C LEU A 40 -2.53 0.94 -0.47
N ALA A 41 -2.83 1.90 0.40
CA ALA A 41 -4.00 1.87 1.27
C ALA A 41 -5.30 1.74 0.46
N LEU A 42 -5.42 2.53 -0.62
CA LEU A 42 -6.61 2.53 -1.48
C LEU A 42 -6.73 1.20 -2.27
N CYS A 43 -5.61 0.62 -2.72
CA CYS A 43 -5.60 -0.71 -3.33
C CYS A 43 -6.16 -1.77 -2.36
N LEU A 44 -5.66 -1.79 -1.12
CA LEU A 44 -6.14 -2.74 -0.10
C LEU A 44 -7.58 -2.45 0.34
N PHE A 45 -8.04 -1.20 0.25
CA PHE A 45 -9.41 -0.82 0.55
C PHE A 45 -10.41 -1.39 -0.45
N PHE A 46 -10.08 -1.33 -1.74
CA PHE A 46 -10.91 -1.91 -2.81
C PHE A 46 -10.93 -3.45 -2.79
N GLY A 47 -9.90 -4.11 -2.25
CA GLY A 47 -9.91 -5.56 -2.09
C GLY A 47 -10.68 -5.98 -0.85
N ASP A 48 -11.87 -6.60 -0.96
CA ASP A 48 -12.73 -6.99 0.17
C ASP A 48 -12.11 -8.01 1.16
N SER A 49 -11.01 -8.66 0.78
CA SER A 49 -10.28 -9.64 1.60
C SER A 49 -8.78 -9.50 1.36
N PRO A 50 -7.91 -10.05 2.23
CA PRO A 50 -6.47 -10.01 2.00
C PRO A 50 -6.09 -10.52 0.60
N LEU A 51 -5.35 -9.71 -0.14
CA LEU A 51 -4.95 -9.95 -1.53
C LEU A 51 -3.50 -10.42 -1.59
N PRO A 52 -3.13 -11.33 -2.51
CA PRO A 52 -1.73 -11.61 -2.78
C PRO A 52 -1.04 -10.34 -3.33
N LEU A 53 0.26 -10.18 -3.05
CA LEU A 53 1.02 -8.99 -3.44
C LEU A 53 0.89 -8.64 -4.94
N ARG A 54 0.84 -9.65 -5.82
CA ARG A 54 0.67 -9.45 -7.26
C ARG A 54 -0.63 -8.73 -7.62
N ASP A 55 -1.71 -8.98 -6.89
CA ASP A 55 -3.03 -8.43 -7.17
C ASP A 55 -3.08 -6.98 -6.66
N VAL A 56 -2.37 -6.69 -5.55
CA VAL A 56 -2.16 -5.31 -5.07
C VAL A 56 -1.36 -4.49 -6.09
N ILE A 57 -0.26 -5.04 -6.61
CA ILE A 57 0.56 -4.39 -7.65
C ILE A 57 -0.25 -4.14 -8.92
N GLN A 58 -1.01 -5.14 -9.38
CA GLN A 58 -1.86 -5.00 -10.56
C GLN A 58 -2.91 -3.90 -10.36
N MET A 59 -3.52 -3.84 -9.17
CA MET A 59 -4.49 -2.81 -8.84
C MET A 59 -3.84 -1.42 -8.77
N ALA A 60 -2.63 -1.34 -8.22
CA ALA A 60 -1.86 -0.11 -8.17
C ALA A 60 -1.63 0.48 -9.57
N ASP A 61 -1.17 -0.35 -10.52
CA ASP A 61 -1.02 0.02 -11.93
C ASP A 61 -2.35 0.42 -12.58
N GLY A 62 -3.44 -0.24 -12.22
CA GLY A 62 -4.78 0.14 -12.67
C GLY A 62 -5.24 1.53 -12.21
N ILE A 63 -4.80 1.97 -11.02
CA ILE A 63 -5.19 3.26 -10.42
C ILE A 63 -4.34 4.42 -10.96
N GLU A 64 -3.01 4.26 -10.95
CA GLU A 64 -2.06 5.36 -11.26
C GLU A 64 -1.44 5.25 -12.66
N HIS A 65 -1.70 4.17 -13.40
CA HIS A 65 -0.98 3.83 -14.63
C HIS A 65 0.55 3.79 -14.42
N ALA A 66 0.96 3.41 -13.21
CA ALA A 66 2.33 3.31 -12.75
C ALA A 66 2.46 2.10 -11.84
N VAL A 67 3.62 1.44 -11.86
CA VAL A 67 3.89 0.30 -10.97
C VAL A 67 4.76 0.80 -9.82
N PRO A 68 4.34 0.60 -8.55
CA PRO A 68 5.17 0.99 -7.42
C PRO A 68 6.43 0.13 -7.39
N ASN A 69 7.56 0.76 -7.10
CA ASN A 69 8.85 0.10 -6.98
C ASN A 69 8.96 -0.66 -5.65
N PRO A 70 9.99 -1.51 -5.45
CA PRO A 70 10.07 -2.34 -4.25
C PRO A 70 10.19 -1.53 -2.94
N GLU A 71 10.89 -0.39 -2.95
CA GLU A 71 11.00 0.48 -1.78
C GLU A 71 9.69 1.21 -1.47
N GLU A 72 8.98 1.66 -2.51
CA GLU A 72 7.63 2.23 -2.38
C GLU A 72 6.65 1.24 -1.75
N ILE A 73 6.64 0.00 -2.23
CA ILE A 73 5.80 -1.07 -1.67
C ILE A 73 6.17 -1.32 -0.22
N ALA A 74 7.46 -1.57 0.06
CA ALA A 74 7.93 -1.84 1.42
C ALA A 74 7.61 -0.70 2.39
N TRP A 75 7.84 0.54 1.99
CA TRP A 75 7.60 1.72 2.80
C TRP A 75 6.12 1.94 3.10
N GLY A 76 5.25 1.85 2.08
CA GLY A 76 3.82 2.04 2.29
C GLY A 76 3.21 0.95 3.17
N PHE A 77 3.63 -0.30 3.01
CA PHE A 77 3.17 -1.40 3.87
C PHE A 77 3.67 -1.24 5.29
N LEU A 78 4.93 -0.84 5.48
CA LEU A 78 5.47 -0.55 6.81
C LEU A 78 4.65 0.55 7.50
N ARG A 79 4.32 1.64 6.80
CA ARG A 79 3.48 2.70 7.37
C ARG A 79 2.08 2.22 7.74
N LEU A 80 1.44 1.46 6.87
CA LEU A 80 0.14 0.86 7.16
C LEU A 80 0.20 -0.05 8.39
N ARG A 81 1.30 -0.79 8.58
CA ARG A 81 1.50 -1.59 9.78
C ARG A 81 1.73 -0.74 11.01
N THR A 82 2.55 0.30 10.93
CA THR A 82 2.82 1.24 12.03
C THR A 82 1.54 1.92 12.52
N ARG A 83 0.59 2.19 11.61
CA ARG A 83 -0.76 2.68 11.97
C ARG A 83 -1.67 1.64 12.62
N GLY A 84 -1.29 0.37 12.63
CA GLY A 84 -2.18 -0.74 13.01
C GLY A 84 -3.25 -1.07 11.96
N TRP A 85 -3.04 -0.66 10.71
CA TRP A 85 -4.02 -0.81 9.63
C TRP A 85 -3.78 -2.04 8.75
N LEU A 86 -2.57 -2.60 8.75
CA LEU A 86 -2.22 -3.74 7.91
C LEU A 86 -2.67 -5.07 8.55
N VAL A 87 -3.29 -5.93 7.75
CA VAL A 87 -3.46 -7.36 8.04
C VAL A 87 -2.50 -8.14 7.15
N GLU A 88 -1.69 -8.99 7.76
CA GLU A 88 -0.76 -9.90 7.10
C GLU A 88 -1.21 -11.34 7.36
N GLN A 89 -1.43 -12.12 6.30
CA GLN A 89 -1.82 -13.53 6.37
C GLN A 89 -1.00 -14.34 5.36
N GLU A 90 0.05 -14.99 5.84
CA GLU A 90 1.04 -15.65 4.99
C GLU A 90 1.59 -14.65 3.96
N ASP A 91 1.25 -14.81 2.67
CA ASP A 91 1.65 -13.92 1.57
C ASP A 91 0.50 -13.04 1.05
N ARG A 92 -0.50 -12.78 1.90
CA ARG A 92 -1.69 -11.98 1.59
C ARG A 92 -1.81 -10.80 2.52
N TYR A 93 -2.30 -9.69 1.97
CA TYR A 93 -2.29 -8.39 2.63
C TYR A 93 -3.65 -7.73 2.51
N GLY A 94 -4.14 -7.18 3.60
CA GLY A 94 -5.41 -6.47 3.65
C GLY A 94 -5.40 -5.38 4.69
N LEU A 95 -6.58 -4.83 4.97
CA LEU A 95 -6.76 -3.83 6.01
C LEU A 95 -7.45 -4.43 7.24
N THR A 96 -7.06 -3.96 8.42
CA THR A 96 -7.80 -4.19 9.66
C THR A 96 -9.18 -3.53 9.58
N ARG A 97 -10.11 -3.95 10.44
CA ARG A 97 -11.44 -3.33 10.53
C ARG A 97 -11.34 -1.83 10.83
N GLU A 98 -10.39 -1.44 11.67
CA GLU A 98 -10.13 -0.05 12.01
C GLU A 98 -9.58 0.72 10.80
N GLY A 99 -8.54 0.20 10.14
CA GLY A 99 -7.96 0.83 8.95
C GLY A 99 -9.00 1.04 7.85
N ARG A 100 -9.84 0.03 7.59
CA ARG A 100 -10.98 0.16 6.66
C ARG A 100 -11.92 1.29 7.04
N ARG A 101 -12.34 1.35 8.30
CA ARG A 101 -13.30 2.35 8.78
C ARG A 101 -12.72 3.77 8.65
N VAL A 102 -11.45 3.95 8.99
CA VAL A 102 -10.79 5.25 8.84
C VAL A 102 -10.72 5.64 7.37
N ILE A 103 -10.21 4.75 6.51
CA ILE A 103 -10.12 5.02 5.08
C ILE A 103 -11.50 5.35 4.49
N GLU A 104 -12.53 4.55 4.80
CA GLU A 104 -13.91 4.80 4.36
C GLU A 104 -14.40 6.20 4.75
N SER A 105 -14.14 6.62 6.00
CA SER A 105 -14.52 7.96 6.49
C SER A 105 -13.78 9.11 5.82
N VAL A 106 -12.57 8.86 5.31
CA VAL A 106 -11.73 9.85 4.63
C VAL A 106 -12.08 9.94 3.14
N VAL A 107 -12.18 8.79 2.48
CA VAL A 107 -12.33 8.73 1.03
C VAL A 107 -13.76 9.00 0.59
N GLY A 108 -14.77 8.56 1.34
CA GLY A 108 -16.18 8.74 1.02
C GLY A 108 -16.57 8.29 -0.40
N GLU A 109 -17.59 8.96 -0.96
CA GLU A 109 -18.01 8.79 -2.36
C GLU A 109 -17.18 9.68 -3.32
N GLY A 110 -17.12 9.28 -4.59
CA GLY A 110 -16.35 10.01 -5.62
C GLY A 110 -15.55 9.08 -6.51
N THR A 111 -14.83 9.68 -7.47
CA THR A 111 -13.95 8.95 -8.38
C THR A 111 -12.76 8.36 -7.62
N VAL A 112 -12.04 7.42 -8.24
CA VAL A 112 -10.80 6.86 -7.67
C VAL A 112 -9.78 7.98 -7.39
N LEU A 113 -9.67 8.97 -8.28
CA LEU A 113 -8.77 10.09 -8.12
C LEU A 113 -9.14 10.96 -6.91
N ASP A 114 -10.43 11.32 -6.76
CA ASP A 114 -10.89 12.11 -5.60
C ASP A 114 -10.61 11.40 -4.27
N ARG A 115 -10.84 10.08 -4.25
CA ARG A 115 -10.59 9.24 -3.07
C ARG A 115 -9.11 9.19 -2.73
N MET A 116 -8.26 9.05 -3.75
CA MET A 116 -6.82 9.01 -3.63
C MET A 116 -6.26 10.34 -3.08
N GLU A 117 -6.67 11.48 -3.65
CA GLU A 117 -6.25 12.81 -3.20
C GLU A 117 -6.65 13.07 -1.75
N ARG A 118 -7.88 12.74 -1.35
CA ARG A 118 -8.33 12.90 0.05
C ARG A 118 -7.50 12.06 1.00
N LEU A 119 -7.19 10.82 0.63
CA LEU A 119 -6.40 9.93 1.47
C LEU A 119 -4.95 10.42 1.58
N GLU A 120 -4.35 10.92 0.50
CA GLU A 120 -3.01 11.53 0.51
C GLU A 120 -2.95 12.76 1.42
N VAL A 121 -3.92 13.68 1.30
CA VAL A 121 -4.01 14.86 2.18
C VAL A 121 -4.15 14.43 3.65
N TRP A 122 -4.94 13.39 3.91
CA TRP A 122 -5.14 12.89 5.26
C TRP A 122 -3.87 12.24 5.83
N THR A 123 -3.15 11.40 5.08
CA THR A 123 -1.93 10.71 5.55
C THR A 123 -0.77 11.66 5.81
N LEU A 124 -0.75 12.80 5.11
CA LEU A 124 0.15 13.93 5.37
C LEU A 124 -0.18 14.66 6.68
N ALA A 125 -1.46 14.94 6.92
CA ALA A 125 -1.91 15.65 8.12
C ALA A 125 -1.88 14.78 9.39
N HIS A 126 -1.88 13.46 9.24
CA HIS A 126 -1.88 12.50 10.35
C HIS A 126 -0.73 11.50 10.13
N PRO A 127 0.52 11.86 10.43
CA PRO A 127 1.64 10.93 10.35
C PRO A 127 1.44 9.73 11.31
N PRO A 128 2.01 8.54 11.02
CA PRO A 128 2.04 7.43 11.93
C PRO A 128 2.75 7.79 13.26
N PRO A 129 2.47 7.08 14.36
CA PRO A 129 3.02 7.39 15.68
C PRO A 129 4.55 7.36 15.81
N SER A 130 5.26 6.73 14.89
CA SER A 130 6.73 6.69 14.87
C SER A 130 7.37 7.91 14.22
N ASP A 131 6.57 8.77 13.60
CA ASP A 131 7.00 9.92 12.80
C ASP A 131 6.72 11.27 13.51
N GLU A 132 6.27 11.25 14.78
CA GLU A 132 6.11 12.41 15.68
C GLU A 132 7.39 12.70 16.49
#